data_AF-A0A5Q4DF23-F1
#
_entry.id   AF-A0A5Q4DF23-F1
#
_cell.length_a   1.000
_cell.length_b   1.000
_cell.length_c   1.000
_cell.angle_alpha   90.00
_cell.angle_beta   90.00
_cell.angle_gamma   90.00
#
_symmetry.space_group_name_H-M   'P 1'
#
loop_
_entity.id
_entity.type
_entity.pdbx_description
1 polymer ?
#
loop_
_entity_poly.entity_id
_entity_poly.type
_entity_poly.pdbx_seq_one_letter_code
_entity_poly.pdbx_strand_id
1 'polypeptide(L)'
;MEESTDFQYNLMSLFADGGMMMYALVLCSLIALGVIIAKAWTLWVAHRDTDRILAEVQELTEKGRIDDAIRVAAGTPGPAAAILLAGLRRIRQGEVRAGEIEQAVSTIGTIELGFLERGLVILATIANVAPLMGFLGTVAGMILAFGSIELAGDVNPTLVAGGIKVALLTTATGLLIAIPVNLGYNFFVSRIDKLIIDMEQGTQQILNLAWDMEQAGTLVITGVAVPRGPSSMPRPDATSASEPVSPIGPDADDSQLYDGAGD
;
A
#
# COMPACT_ATOMS: atom_id res chain seq x y z
N MET A 1 33.73 -30.52 8.85
CA MET A 1 33.16 -30.54 10.21
C MET A 1 34.04 -29.77 11.20
N GLU A 2 35.37 -29.70 11.00
CA GLU A 2 36.26 -28.78 11.76
C GLU A 2 36.05 -27.30 11.41
N GLU A 3 35.80 -26.96 10.14
CA GLU A 3 35.63 -25.57 9.67
C GLU A 3 34.41 -24.85 10.30
N SER A 4 33.32 -25.59 10.57
CA SER A 4 32.13 -25.06 11.24
C SER A 4 32.36 -24.77 12.73
N THR A 5 33.18 -25.57 13.40
CA THR A 5 33.50 -25.40 14.81
C THR A 5 34.45 -24.23 15.01
N ASP A 6 35.45 -24.08 14.14
CA ASP A 6 36.39 -22.97 14.17
C ASP A 6 35.71 -21.62 13.85
N PHE A 7 34.77 -21.62 12.90
CA PHE A 7 33.91 -20.46 12.63
C PHE A 7 33.00 -20.11 13.82
N GLN A 8 32.41 -21.09 14.51
CA GLN A 8 31.59 -20.86 15.70
C GLN A 8 32.40 -20.31 16.89
N TYR A 9 33.59 -20.86 17.17
CA TYR A 9 34.48 -20.35 18.22
C TYR A 9 34.93 -18.91 17.91
N ASN A 10 35.21 -18.60 16.63
CA ASN A 10 35.52 -17.24 16.19
C ASN A 10 34.32 -16.30 16.29
N LEU A 11 33.10 -16.73 15.94
CA LEU A 11 31.91 -15.90 16.10
C LEU A 11 31.62 -15.57 17.56
N MET A 12 31.80 -16.55 18.46
CA MET A 12 31.55 -16.34 19.89
C MET A 12 32.59 -15.42 20.52
N SER A 13 33.85 -15.47 20.07
CA SER A 13 34.89 -14.52 20.48
C SER A 13 34.66 -13.12 19.90
N LEU A 14 34.29 -13.01 18.63
CA LEU A 14 33.91 -11.74 17.97
C LEU A 14 32.70 -11.09 18.66
N PHE A 15 31.75 -11.90 19.14
CA PHE A 15 30.57 -11.43 19.86
C PHE A 15 30.90 -10.94 21.28
N ALA A 16 31.75 -11.70 22.00
CA ALA A 16 32.25 -11.30 23.31
C ALA A 16 33.08 -10.00 23.24
N ASP A 17 33.82 -9.82 22.15
CA ASP A 17 34.63 -8.62 21.90
C ASP A 17 33.76 -7.40 21.53
N GLY A 18 32.57 -7.58 20.93
CA GLY A 18 31.71 -6.50 20.43
C GLY A 18 31.11 -5.55 21.48
N GLY A 19 31.32 -5.79 22.77
CA GLY A 19 30.84 -4.95 23.86
C GLY A 19 29.30 -4.91 24.01
N MET A 20 28.80 -4.00 24.84
CA MET A 20 27.37 -3.92 25.20
C MET A 20 26.44 -3.69 23.99
N MET A 21 26.91 -2.92 22.99
CA MET A 21 26.11 -2.57 21.80
C MET A 21 25.80 -3.79 20.92
N MET A 22 26.63 -4.84 20.98
CA MET A 22 26.41 -6.07 20.23
C MET A 22 25.13 -6.79 20.64
N TYR A 23 24.79 -6.81 21.94
CA TYR A 23 23.54 -7.42 22.43
C TYR A 23 22.31 -6.69 21.90
N ALA A 24 22.35 -5.35 21.84
CA ALA A 24 21.28 -4.54 21.26
C ALA A 24 21.11 -4.82 19.75
N LEU A 25 22.21 -4.94 19.01
CA LEU A 25 22.19 -5.27 17.59
C LEU A 25 21.57 -6.66 17.33
N VAL A 26 21.91 -7.67 18.13
CA VAL A 26 21.29 -9.00 17.98
C VAL A 26 19.81 -8.99 18.31
N LEU A 27 19.38 -8.26 19.33
CA LEU A 27 17.97 -8.10 19.62
C LEU A 27 17.23 -7.49 18.42
N CYS A 28 17.78 -6.44 17.81
CA CYS A 28 17.23 -5.87 16.58
C CYS A 28 17.21 -6.87 15.42
N SER A 29 18.25 -7.68 15.25
CA SER A 29 18.28 -8.72 14.21
C SER A 29 17.18 -9.76 14.40
N LEU A 30 16.97 -10.24 15.63
CA LEU A 30 15.93 -11.22 15.94
C LEU A 30 14.53 -10.66 15.72
N ILE A 31 14.27 -9.42 16.17
CA ILE A 31 12.97 -8.75 15.96
C ILE A 31 12.73 -8.56 14.46
N ALA A 32 13.72 -8.05 13.72
CA ALA A 32 13.57 -7.82 12.29
C ALA A 32 13.31 -9.12 11.53
N LEU A 33 14.03 -10.20 11.85
CA LEU A 33 13.82 -11.51 11.25
C LEU A 33 12.42 -12.04 11.52
N GLY A 34 11.93 -11.93 12.77
CA GLY A 34 10.58 -12.33 13.13
C GLY A 34 9.51 -11.57 12.33
N VAL A 35 9.67 -10.25 12.19
CA VAL A 35 8.75 -9.42 11.41
C VAL A 35 8.83 -9.74 9.92
N ILE A 36 10.02 -9.98 9.35
CA ILE A 36 10.20 -10.38 7.94
C ILE A 36 9.46 -11.69 7.66
N ILE A 37 9.61 -12.70 8.51
CA ILE A 37 8.94 -14.00 8.34
C ILE A 37 7.42 -13.84 8.43
N ALA A 38 6.93 -13.13 9.45
CA ALA A 38 5.51 -12.87 9.60
C ALA A 38 4.94 -12.13 8.38
N LYS A 39 5.66 -11.14 7.86
CA LYS A 39 5.25 -10.38 6.66
C LYS A 39 5.25 -11.21 5.40
N ALA A 40 6.29 -12.00 5.18
CA ALA A 40 6.35 -12.91 4.04
C ALA A 40 5.14 -13.85 4.03
N TRP A 41 4.75 -14.38 5.19
CA TRP A 41 3.56 -15.21 5.34
C TRP A 41 2.26 -14.44 5.04
N THR A 42 2.05 -13.28 5.68
CA THR A 42 0.84 -12.47 5.49
C THR A 42 0.63 -12.08 4.03
N LEU A 43 1.67 -11.61 3.35
CA LEU A 43 1.59 -11.19 1.95
C LEU A 43 1.39 -12.39 1.01
N TRP A 44 1.97 -13.54 1.31
CA TRP A 44 1.77 -14.76 0.53
C TRP A 44 0.30 -15.23 0.57
N VAL A 45 -0.36 -15.08 1.73
CA VAL A 45 -1.79 -15.39 1.86
C VAL A 45 -2.67 -14.32 1.20
N ALA A 46 -2.33 -13.03 1.35
CA ALA A 46 -3.15 -11.92 0.87
C ALA A 46 -3.16 -11.76 -0.66
N HIS A 47 -2.10 -12.19 -1.35
CA HIS A 47 -2.00 -12.10 -2.81
C HIS A 47 -2.58 -13.32 -3.55
N ARG A 48 -3.18 -14.29 -2.84
CA ARG A 48 -3.67 -15.51 -3.47
C ARG A 48 -4.98 -15.22 -4.22
N ASP A 49 -4.97 -15.46 -5.53
CA ASP A 49 -6.15 -15.45 -6.41
C ASP A 49 -6.83 -14.08 -6.67
N THR A 50 -6.15 -12.94 -6.46
CA THR A 50 -6.76 -11.61 -6.66
C THR A 50 -7.33 -11.38 -8.07
N ASP A 51 -6.54 -11.65 -9.12
CA ASP A 51 -7.00 -11.47 -10.50
C ASP A 51 -8.18 -12.40 -10.84
N ARG A 52 -8.14 -13.62 -10.29
CA ARG A 52 -9.20 -14.61 -10.49
C ARG A 52 -10.51 -14.16 -9.83
N ILE A 53 -10.46 -13.63 -8.61
CA ILE A 53 -11.67 -13.20 -7.91
C ILE A 53 -12.30 -11.97 -8.56
N LEU A 54 -11.50 -11.00 -9.00
CA LEU A 54 -12.01 -9.82 -9.72
C LEU A 54 -12.76 -10.23 -10.99
N ALA A 55 -12.16 -11.10 -11.80
CA ALA A 55 -12.77 -11.62 -13.02
C ALA A 55 -14.03 -12.48 -12.74
N GLU A 56 -13.98 -13.39 -11.77
CA GLU A 56 -15.09 -14.28 -11.42
C GLU A 56 -16.29 -13.50 -10.85
N VAL A 57 -16.03 -12.51 -9.99
CA VAL A 57 -17.08 -11.62 -9.49
C VAL A 57 -17.67 -10.79 -10.63
N GLN A 58 -16.85 -10.29 -11.56
CA GLN A 58 -17.33 -9.53 -12.71
C GLN A 58 -18.32 -10.35 -13.54
N GLU A 59 -17.91 -11.56 -13.92
CA GLU A 59 -18.73 -12.48 -14.73
C GLU A 59 -20.06 -12.82 -14.02
N LEU A 60 -20.03 -13.04 -12.70
CA LEU A 60 -21.24 -13.33 -11.92
C LEU A 60 -22.17 -12.12 -11.83
N THR A 61 -21.61 -10.91 -11.68
CA THR A 61 -22.39 -9.67 -11.62
C THR A 61 -23.02 -9.31 -12.96
N GLU A 62 -22.31 -9.50 -14.08
CA GLU A 62 -22.85 -9.31 -15.44
C GLU A 62 -24.00 -10.28 -15.75
N LYS A 63 -23.97 -11.48 -15.18
CA LYS A 63 -25.06 -12.47 -15.27
C LYS A 63 -26.21 -12.21 -14.28
N GLY A 64 -26.15 -11.13 -13.50
CA GLY A 64 -27.14 -10.80 -12.48
C GLY A 64 -27.13 -11.72 -11.24
N ARG A 65 -26.10 -12.56 -11.09
CA ARG A 65 -25.97 -13.56 -10.01
C ARG A 65 -25.27 -12.98 -8.78
N ILE A 66 -25.83 -11.92 -8.19
CA ILE A 66 -25.22 -11.18 -7.08
C ILE A 66 -24.97 -12.06 -5.85
N ASP A 67 -25.90 -12.96 -5.50
CA ASP A 67 -25.71 -13.86 -4.36
C ASP A 67 -24.55 -14.85 -4.56
N ASP A 68 -24.29 -15.24 -5.81
CA ASP A 68 -23.16 -16.10 -6.13
C ASP A 68 -21.85 -15.33 -6.02
N ALA A 69 -21.81 -14.11 -6.53
CA ALA A 69 -20.66 -13.21 -6.37
C ALA A 69 -20.31 -13.00 -4.89
N ILE A 70 -21.32 -12.82 -4.02
CA ILE A 70 -21.13 -12.72 -2.57
C ILE A 70 -20.52 -14.00 -1.97
N ARG A 71 -20.97 -15.18 -2.43
CA ARG A 71 -20.43 -16.46 -1.93
C ARG A 71 -18.96 -16.65 -2.33
N VAL A 72 -18.61 -16.30 -3.56
CA VAL A 72 -17.22 -16.41 -4.04
C VAL A 72 -16.33 -15.40 -3.27
N ALA A 73 -16.76 -14.14 -3.14
CA ALA A 73 -16.04 -13.11 -2.40
C ALA A 73 -15.87 -13.46 -0.90
N ALA A 74 -16.89 -14.06 -0.27
CA ALA A 74 -16.82 -14.50 1.13
C ALA A 74 -15.91 -15.72 1.36
N GLY A 75 -15.75 -16.57 0.34
CA GLY A 75 -14.89 -17.76 0.39
C GLY A 75 -13.42 -17.49 0.06
N THR A 76 -13.09 -16.27 -0.38
CA THR A 76 -11.75 -15.94 -0.89
C THR A 76 -11.02 -15.03 0.11
N PRO A 77 -9.83 -15.44 0.61
CA PRO A 77 -9.02 -14.57 1.44
C PRO A 77 -8.39 -13.46 0.59
N GLY A 78 -8.23 -12.28 1.16
CA GLY A 78 -7.48 -11.19 0.55
C GLY A 78 -8.24 -9.86 0.54
N PRO A 79 -7.50 -8.78 0.30
CA PRO A 79 -8.01 -7.43 0.47
C PRO A 79 -9.06 -7.06 -0.59
N ALA A 80 -8.81 -7.40 -1.86
CA ALA A 80 -9.75 -7.17 -2.95
C ALA A 80 -11.07 -7.94 -2.74
N ALA A 81 -11.01 -9.18 -2.27
CA ALA A 81 -12.19 -9.97 -1.95
C ALA A 81 -13.03 -9.32 -0.82
N ALA A 82 -12.37 -8.76 0.21
CA ALA A 82 -13.05 -8.04 1.29
C ALA A 82 -13.76 -6.77 0.78
N ILE A 83 -13.13 -6.02 -0.14
CA ILE A 83 -13.72 -4.86 -0.81
C ILE A 83 -14.98 -5.24 -1.60
N LEU A 84 -14.85 -6.26 -2.47
CA LEU A 84 -15.96 -6.76 -3.28
C LEU A 84 -17.11 -7.23 -2.41
N LEU A 85 -16.83 -7.98 -1.35
CA LEU A 85 -17.83 -8.48 -0.41
C LEU A 85 -18.59 -7.35 0.29
N ALA A 86 -17.88 -6.29 0.71
CA ALA A 86 -18.48 -5.14 1.38
C ALA A 86 -19.43 -4.39 0.44
N GLY A 87 -19.00 -4.15 -0.81
CA GLY A 87 -19.80 -3.53 -1.86
C GLY A 87 -21.04 -4.34 -2.24
N LEU A 88 -20.85 -5.61 -2.58
CA LEU A 88 -21.93 -6.50 -3.03
C LEU A 88 -23.01 -6.69 -1.95
N ARG A 89 -22.63 -6.79 -0.67
CA ARG A 89 -23.60 -6.90 0.43
C ARG A 89 -24.48 -5.67 0.55
N ARG A 90 -23.97 -4.50 0.17
CA ARG A 90 -24.71 -3.24 0.20
C ARG A 90 -25.65 -3.12 -0.99
N ILE A 91 -25.15 -3.43 -2.18
CA ILE A 91 -25.94 -3.46 -3.42
C ILE A 91 -27.12 -4.43 -3.31
N ARG A 92 -26.91 -5.60 -2.70
CA ARG A 92 -27.99 -6.59 -2.48
C ARG A 92 -29.17 -6.07 -1.66
N GLN A 93 -29.00 -5.04 -0.83
CA GLN A 93 -30.08 -4.47 -0.04
C GLN A 93 -31.13 -3.72 -0.89
N GLY A 94 -30.80 -3.39 -2.15
CA GLY A 94 -31.72 -2.76 -3.11
C GLY A 94 -31.93 -1.26 -2.89
N GLU A 95 -31.86 -0.79 -1.64
CA GLU A 95 -31.90 0.62 -1.28
C GLU A 95 -30.61 1.03 -0.58
N VAL A 96 -29.97 2.08 -1.08
CA VAL A 96 -28.73 2.63 -0.54
C VAL A 96 -28.78 4.14 -0.53
N ARG A 97 -28.17 4.79 0.45
CA ARG A 97 -27.96 6.24 0.45
C ARG A 97 -26.83 6.60 -0.51
N ALA A 98 -26.92 7.79 -1.10
CA ALA A 98 -25.84 8.36 -1.91
C ALA A 98 -24.52 8.37 -1.11
N GLY A 99 -23.45 7.84 -1.70
CA GLY A 99 -22.13 7.75 -1.06
C GLY A 99 -21.97 6.62 -0.01
N GLU A 100 -23.03 5.88 0.33
CA GLU A 100 -22.97 4.82 1.35
C GLU A 100 -22.12 3.61 0.93
N ILE A 101 -22.13 3.28 -0.37
CA ILE A 101 -21.29 2.22 -0.95
C ILE A 101 -19.82 2.65 -0.92
N GLU A 102 -19.51 3.86 -1.40
CA GLU A 102 -18.15 4.40 -1.41
C GLU A 102 -17.58 4.49 0.01
N GLN A 103 -18.38 4.97 0.97
CA GLN A 103 -17.98 5.02 2.38
C GLN A 103 -17.72 3.63 2.96
N ALA A 104 -18.57 2.64 2.68
CA ALA A 104 -18.39 1.28 3.17
C ALA A 104 -17.12 0.63 2.61
N VAL A 105 -16.89 0.78 1.30
CA VAL A 105 -15.71 0.25 0.62
C VAL A 105 -14.43 0.94 1.10
N SER A 106 -14.43 2.27 1.19
CA SER A 106 -13.30 3.07 1.70
C SER A 106 -12.94 2.70 3.14
N THR A 107 -13.95 2.47 4.00
CA THR A 107 -13.73 2.06 5.39
C THR A 107 -13.03 0.69 5.47
N ILE A 108 -13.48 -0.28 4.68
CA ILE A 108 -12.86 -1.62 4.63
C ILE A 108 -11.45 -1.53 4.04
N GLY A 109 -11.24 -0.74 3.00
CA GLY A 109 -9.91 -0.52 2.41
C GLY A 109 -8.92 0.05 3.42
N THR A 110 -9.36 1.03 4.21
CA THR A 110 -8.51 1.62 5.28
C THR A 110 -8.12 0.59 6.34
N ILE A 111 -9.07 -0.25 6.76
CA ILE A 111 -8.82 -1.30 7.76
C ILE A 111 -7.81 -2.32 7.23
N GLU A 112 -8.00 -2.75 5.99
CA GLU A 112 -7.17 -3.76 5.34
C GLU A 112 -5.75 -3.23 5.07
N LEU A 113 -5.63 -1.97 4.67
CA LEU A 113 -4.35 -1.27 4.56
C LEU A 113 -3.59 -1.26 5.88
N GLY A 114 -4.26 -0.89 6.97
CA GLY A 114 -3.63 -0.91 8.30
C GLY A 114 -3.16 -2.30 8.72
N PHE A 115 -3.84 -3.37 8.28
CA PHE A 115 -3.39 -4.74 8.49
C PHE A 115 -2.15 -5.07 7.64
N LEU A 116 -2.16 -4.70 6.36
CA LEU A 116 -1.05 -4.89 5.43
C LEU A 116 0.21 -4.12 5.83
N GLU A 117 0.09 -2.92 6.40
CA GLU A 117 1.23 -2.09 6.84
C GLU A 117 1.80 -2.51 8.20
N ARG A 118 1.04 -3.24 9.03
CA ARG A 118 1.40 -3.57 10.42
C ARG A 118 2.78 -4.19 10.57
N GLY A 119 3.73 -3.50 11.19
CA GLY A 119 5.10 -4.02 11.40
C GLY A 119 6.12 -3.58 10.34
N LEU A 120 5.68 -2.95 9.24
CA LEU A 120 6.62 -2.23 8.35
C LEU A 120 7.35 -1.13 9.11
N VAL A 121 6.65 -0.44 10.01
CA VAL A 121 7.26 0.59 10.88
C VAL A 121 8.45 0.02 11.66
N ILE A 122 8.34 -1.23 12.14
CA ILE A 122 9.42 -1.87 12.91
C ILE A 122 10.63 -2.12 12.02
N LEU A 123 10.42 -2.63 10.79
CA LEU A 123 11.51 -2.84 9.84
C LEU A 123 12.16 -1.51 9.44
N ALA A 124 11.36 -0.48 9.15
CA ALA A 124 11.85 0.86 8.84
C ALA A 124 12.68 1.44 10.00
N THR A 125 12.20 1.31 11.24
CA THR A 125 12.94 1.74 12.41
C THR A 125 14.25 0.97 12.56
N ILE A 126 14.25 -0.36 12.45
CA ILE A 126 15.48 -1.16 12.61
C ILE A 126 16.49 -0.88 11.50
N ALA A 127 16.02 -0.72 10.25
CA ALA A 127 16.88 -0.34 9.13
C ALA A 127 17.62 0.99 9.37
N ASN A 128 17.00 1.94 10.06
CA ASN A 128 17.61 3.23 10.39
C ASN A 128 18.42 3.20 11.69
N VAL A 129 17.95 2.50 12.72
CA VAL A 129 18.54 2.50 14.06
C VAL A 129 19.74 1.56 14.15
N ALA A 130 19.75 0.41 13.45
CA ALA A 130 20.86 -0.54 13.52
C ALA A 130 22.23 0.05 13.10
N PRO A 131 22.35 0.84 12.00
CA PRO A 131 23.59 1.53 11.66
C PRO A 131 24.00 2.57 12.70
N LEU A 132 23.03 3.31 13.25
CA LEU A 132 23.28 4.33 14.29
C LEU A 132 23.79 3.69 15.59
N MET A 133 23.25 2.53 15.96
CA MET A 133 23.77 1.73 17.08
C MET A 133 25.19 1.21 16.80
N GLY A 134 25.47 0.78 15.57
CA GLY A 134 26.83 0.42 15.15
C GLY A 134 27.80 1.59 15.26
N PHE A 135 27.41 2.77 14.80
CA PHE A 135 28.19 4.01 14.95
C PHE A 135 28.41 4.36 16.42
N LEU A 136 27.39 4.29 17.26
CA LEU A 136 27.53 4.49 18.71
C LEU A 136 28.51 3.49 19.34
N GLY A 137 28.52 2.25 18.86
CA GLY A 137 29.52 1.24 19.23
C GLY A 137 30.96 1.68 18.93
N THR A 138 31.19 2.42 17.84
CA THR A 138 32.53 2.97 17.55
C THR A 138 32.97 4.01 18.56
N VAL A 139 32.06 4.95 18.87
CA VAL A 139 32.32 6.01 19.83
C VAL A 139 32.62 5.41 21.20
N ALA A 140 31.82 4.44 21.63
CA ALA A 140 32.03 3.72 22.89
C ALA A 140 33.37 2.96 22.90
N GLY A 141 33.71 2.24 21.82
CA GLY A 141 34.98 1.51 21.71
C GLY A 141 36.20 2.42 21.78
N MET A 142 36.14 3.59 21.13
CA MET A 142 37.22 4.58 21.17
C MET A 142 37.35 5.24 22.55
N ILE A 143 36.23 5.54 23.23
CA ILE A 143 36.26 6.08 24.61
C ILE A 143 36.97 5.09 25.55
N LEU A 144 36.65 3.79 25.45
CA LEU A 144 37.28 2.76 26.26
C LEU A 144 38.77 2.57 25.93
N ALA A 145 39.14 2.65 24.65
CA ALA A 145 40.53 2.59 24.22
C ALA A 145 41.36 3.71 24.82
N PHE A 146 40.92 4.97 24.68
CA PHE A 146 41.66 6.12 25.20
C PHE A 146 41.67 6.16 26.73
N GLY A 147 40.59 5.77 27.39
CA GLY A 147 40.58 5.65 28.86
C GLY A 147 41.60 4.60 29.36
N SER A 148 41.81 3.52 28.61
CA SER A 148 42.82 2.51 28.95
C SER A 148 44.25 3.03 28.80
N ILE A 149 44.51 3.88 27.79
CA ILE A 149 45.80 4.55 27.62
C ILE A 149 46.05 5.53 28.77
N GLU A 150 45.04 6.31 29.15
CA GLU A 150 45.11 7.27 30.25
C GLU A 150 45.46 6.57 31.58
N LEU A 151 44.80 5.46 31.88
CA LEU A 151 45.05 4.67 33.09
C LEU A 151 46.43 3.99 33.10
N ALA A 152 46.90 3.51 31.94
CA ALA A 152 48.19 2.85 31.84
C ALA A 152 49.38 3.82 31.96
N GLY A 153 49.17 5.11 31.69
CA GLY A 153 50.23 6.14 31.70
C GLY A 153 51.29 5.97 30.61
N ASP A 154 51.12 4.99 29.72
CA ASP A 154 51.98 4.70 28.57
C ASP A 154 51.11 4.28 27.37
N VAL A 155 51.55 4.66 26.18
CA VAL A 155 50.83 4.36 24.94
C VAL A 155 51.24 2.97 24.47
N ASN A 156 50.53 1.94 24.96
CA ASN A 156 50.66 0.59 24.42
C ASN A 156 49.78 0.44 23.16
N PRO A 157 50.35 0.24 21.96
CA PRO A 157 49.58 0.10 20.71
C PRO A 157 48.55 -1.04 20.74
N THR A 158 48.80 -2.09 21.52
CA THR A 158 47.89 -3.24 21.64
C THR A 158 46.58 -2.86 22.34
N LEU A 159 46.61 -1.95 23.32
CA LEU A 159 45.39 -1.48 24.00
C LEU A 159 44.48 -0.70 23.04
N VAL A 160 45.09 0.14 22.20
CA VAL A 160 44.37 0.94 21.20
C VAL A 160 43.77 0.04 20.11
N ALA A 161 44.55 -0.93 19.63
CA ALA A 161 44.10 -1.89 18.62
C ALA A 161 42.86 -2.69 19.07
N GLY A 162 42.78 -3.03 20.37
CA GLY A 162 41.62 -3.69 20.96
C GLY A 162 40.32 -2.87 20.80
N GLY A 163 40.30 -1.62 21.26
CA GLY A 163 39.07 -0.81 21.16
C GLY A 163 38.70 -0.43 19.72
N ILE A 164 39.68 -0.26 18.82
CA ILE A 164 39.42 -0.08 17.39
C ILE A 164 38.78 -1.33 16.78
N LYS A 165 39.24 -2.54 17.15
CA LYS A 165 38.64 -3.80 16.70
C LYS A 165 37.16 -3.87 17.08
N VAL A 166 36.83 -3.57 18.35
CA VAL A 166 35.44 -3.54 18.84
C VAL A 166 34.59 -2.52 18.07
N ALA A 167 35.13 -1.32 17.87
CA ALA A 167 34.47 -0.26 17.13
C ALA A 167 34.11 -0.69 15.69
N LEU A 168 35.08 -1.19 14.94
CA LEU A 168 34.86 -1.61 13.55
C LEU A 168 33.86 -2.77 13.45
N LEU A 169 33.95 -3.71 14.38
CA LEU A 169 33.10 -4.90 14.38
C LEU A 169 31.62 -4.58 14.67
N THR A 170 31.36 -3.68 15.62
CA THR A 170 29.99 -3.22 15.93
C THR A 170 29.37 -2.47 14.76
N THR A 171 30.15 -1.64 14.05
CA THR A 171 29.68 -0.93 12.84
C THR A 171 29.37 -1.87 11.70
N ALA A 172 30.29 -2.78 11.40
CA ALA A 172 30.10 -3.76 10.34
C ALA A 172 28.84 -4.59 10.59
N THR A 173 28.60 -5.00 11.84
CA THR A 173 27.41 -5.77 12.23
C THR A 173 26.13 -4.94 12.09
N GLY A 174 26.13 -3.68 12.53
CA GLY A 174 24.98 -2.79 12.37
C GLY A 174 24.57 -2.60 10.91
N LEU A 175 25.55 -2.42 10.01
CA LEU A 175 25.31 -2.35 8.57
C LEU A 175 24.84 -3.67 7.99
N LEU A 176 25.45 -4.79 8.39
CA LEU A 176 25.08 -6.13 7.94
C LEU A 176 23.62 -6.47 8.27
N ILE A 177 23.10 -5.98 9.40
CA ILE A 177 21.68 -6.14 9.77
C ILE A 177 20.82 -5.16 8.99
N ALA A 178 21.22 -3.89 8.90
CA ALA A 178 20.39 -2.84 8.30
C ALA A 178 20.12 -3.05 6.81
N ILE A 179 21.12 -3.50 6.05
CA ILE A 179 21.02 -3.65 4.59
C ILE A 179 19.93 -4.66 4.19
N PRO A 180 19.93 -5.93 4.68
CA PRO A 180 18.87 -6.88 4.38
C PRO A 180 17.50 -6.45 4.90
N VAL A 181 17.45 -5.82 6.08
CA VAL A 181 16.19 -5.34 6.67
C VAL A 181 15.58 -4.23 5.82
N ASN A 182 16.39 -3.30 5.33
CA ASN A 182 15.93 -2.24 4.44
C ASN A 182 15.48 -2.80 3.09
N LEU A 183 16.21 -3.77 2.53
CA LEU A 183 15.79 -4.44 1.29
C LEU A 183 14.44 -5.16 1.47
N GLY A 184 14.28 -5.88 2.58
CA GLY A 184 13.00 -6.54 2.93
C GLY A 184 11.86 -5.54 3.12
N TYR A 185 12.10 -4.44 3.81
CA TYR A 185 11.14 -3.34 3.95
C TYR A 185 10.65 -2.83 2.59
N ASN A 186 11.58 -2.44 1.71
CA ASN A 186 11.22 -1.93 0.38
C ASN A 186 10.50 -2.98 -0.48
N PHE A 187 10.92 -4.24 -0.38
CA PHE A 187 10.23 -5.34 -1.05
C PHE A 187 8.77 -5.45 -0.57
N PHE A 188 8.51 -5.42 0.74
CA PHE A 188 7.16 -5.52 1.26
C PHE A 188 6.30 -4.30 0.91
N VAL A 189 6.85 -3.09 0.95
CA VAL A 189 6.17 -1.86 0.49
C VAL A 189 5.71 -2.03 -0.96
N SER A 190 6.63 -2.42 -1.86
CA SER A 190 6.29 -2.61 -3.28
C SER A 190 5.22 -3.68 -3.53
N ARG A 191 5.09 -4.66 -2.64
CA ARG A 191 4.04 -5.67 -2.71
C ARG A 191 2.71 -5.11 -2.21
N ILE A 192 2.71 -4.39 -1.10
CA ILE A 192 1.51 -3.76 -0.56
C ILE A 192 0.92 -2.76 -1.56
N ASP A 193 1.77 -1.99 -2.25
CA ASP A 193 1.33 -1.09 -3.33
C ASP A 193 0.54 -1.81 -4.43
N LYS A 194 0.92 -3.05 -4.77
CA LYS A 194 0.15 -3.87 -5.71
C LYS A 194 -1.22 -4.26 -5.15
N LEU A 195 -1.27 -4.67 -3.88
CA LEU A 195 -2.54 -5.03 -3.23
C LEU A 195 -3.46 -3.79 -3.10
N ILE A 196 -2.91 -2.58 -2.99
CA ILE A 196 -3.68 -1.32 -3.04
C ILE A 196 -4.35 -1.14 -4.40
N ILE A 197 -3.60 -1.36 -5.49
CA ILE A 197 -4.14 -1.28 -6.85
C ILE A 197 -5.26 -2.30 -7.03
N ASP A 198 -5.08 -3.52 -6.54
CA ASP A 198 -6.09 -4.57 -6.61
C ASP A 198 -7.39 -4.19 -5.84
N MET A 199 -7.25 -3.60 -4.65
CA MET A 199 -8.38 -3.07 -3.89
C MET A 199 -9.10 -1.95 -4.64
N GLU A 200 -8.35 -1.05 -5.27
CA GLU A 200 -8.91 0.05 -6.04
C GLU A 200 -9.70 -0.48 -7.25
N GLN A 201 -9.17 -1.49 -7.96
CA GLN A 201 -9.90 -2.17 -9.02
C GLN A 201 -11.21 -2.78 -8.53
N GLY A 202 -11.19 -3.45 -7.37
CA GLY A 202 -12.40 -3.96 -6.73
C GLY A 202 -13.42 -2.86 -6.38
N THR A 203 -12.94 -1.72 -5.88
CA THR A 203 -13.78 -0.54 -5.60
C THR A 203 -14.45 -0.04 -6.89
N GLN A 204 -13.67 0.18 -7.95
CA GLN A 204 -14.20 0.65 -9.24
C GLN A 204 -15.23 -0.32 -9.83
N GLN A 205 -14.98 -1.63 -9.72
CA GLN A 205 -15.92 -2.65 -10.15
C GLN A 205 -17.26 -2.57 -9.43
N ILE A 206 -17.26 -2.35 -8.10
CA ILE A 206 -18.47 -2.18 -7.31
C ILE A 206 -19.21 -0.89 -7.67
N LEU A 207 -18.48 0.22 -7.87
CA LEU A 207 -19.08 1.50 -8.22
C LEU A 207 -19.74 1.45 -9.60
N ASN A 208 -19.08 0.85 -10.59
CA ASN A 208 -19.64 0.64 -11.92
C ASN A 208 -20.89 -0.24 -11.86
N LEU A 209 -20.86 -1.33 -11.10
CA LEU A 209 -22.03 -2.18 -10.90
C LEU A 209 -23.20 -1.42 -10.26
N ALA A 210 -22.93 -0.60 -9.24
CA ALA A 210 -23.96 0.20 -8.59
C ALA A 210 -24.60 1.19 -9.58
N TRP A 211 -23.78 1.84 -10.42
CA TRP A 211 -24.23 2.77 -11.45
C TRP A 211 -25.09 2.08 -12.52
N ASP A 212 -24.69 0.89 -12.99
CA ASP A 212 -25.45 0.11 -13.96
C ASP A 212 -26.79 -0.37 -13.39
N MET A 213 -26.82 -0.79 -12.11
CA MET A 213 -28.05 -1.20 -11.43
C MET A 213 -29.00 -0.05 -11.14
N GLU A 214 -28.48 1.15 -10.88
CA GLU A 214 -29.29 2.37 -10.75
C GLU A 214 -29.95 2.73 -12.09
N GLN A 215 -29.20 2.70 -13.20
CA GLN A 215 -29.75 2.92 -14.54
C GLN A 215 -30.79 1.86 -14.93
N ALA A 216 -30.58 0.61 -14.55
CA ALA A 216 -31.54 -0.47 -14.76
C ALA A 216 -32.77 -0.41 -13.82
N GLY A 217 -32.81 0.54 -12.88
CA GLY A 217 -33.90 0.70 -11.90
C GLY A 217 -33.99 -0.43 -10.87
N THR A 218 -32.93 -1.24 -10.73
CA THR A 218 -32.86 -2.36 -9.78
C THR A 218 -32.28 -1.94 -8.43
N LEU A 219 -31.63 -0.78 -8.37
CA LEU A 219 -31.06 -0.19 -7.17
C LEU A 219 -31.54 1.26 -7.02
N VAL A 220 -32.05 1.62 -5.84
CA VAL A 220 -32.57 2.96 -5.54
C VAL A 220 -31.58 3.70 -4.66
N ILE A 221 -31.00 4.78 -5.19
CA ILE A 221 -30.12 5.67 -4.42
C ILE A 221 -30.93 6.80 -3.78
N THR A 222 -31.10 6.73 -2.47
CA THR A 222 -31.83 7.75 -1.70
C THR A 222 -30.90 8.93 -1.35
N GLY A 223 -31.36 10.17 -1.59
CA GLY A 223 -30.63 11.38 -1.19
C GLY A 223 -29.87 12.10 -2.31
N VAL A 224 -29.88 11.59 -3.54
CA VAL A 224 -29.49 12.38 -4.72
C VAL A 224 -30.69 13.25 -5.09
N ALA A 225 -30.53 14.58 -5.06
CA ALA A 225 -31.50 15.47 -5.66
C ALA A 225 -31.47 15.25 -7.17
N VAL A 226 -32.34 14.37 -7.68
CA VAL A 226 -32.52 14.17 -9.12
C VAL A 226 -32.92 15.52 -9.72
N PRO A 227 -32.11 16.13 -10.61
CA PRO A 227 -32.59 17.27 -11.37
C PRO A 227 -33.72 16.74 -12.23
N ARG A 228 -34.97 17.10 -11.90
CA ARG A 228 -36.10 16.84 -12.79
C ARG A 228 -35.82 17.61 -14.08
N GLY A 229 -35.43 16.91 -15.14
CA GLY A 229 -35.47 17.46 -16.49
C GLY A 229 -36.87 18.03 -16.74
N PRO A 230 -36.99 19.13 -17.52
CA PRO A 230 -38.25 19.85 -17.64
C PRO A 230 -39.36 18.90 -18.10
N SER A 231 -40.39 18.81 -17.27
CA SER A 231 -41.59 18.02 -17.48
C SER A 231 -42.22 18.37 -18.83
N SER A 232 -42.41 17.34 -19.67
CA SER A 232 -43.38 17.28 -20.77
C SER A 232 -43.56 18.59 -21.56
N MET A 233 -42.83 18.73 -22.67
CA MET A 233 -43.34 19.55 -23.77
C MET A 233 -44.65 18.92 -24.27
N PRO A 234 -45.78 19.65 -24.29
CA PRO A 234 -46.97 19.19 -24.99
C PRO A 234 -46.63 19.02 -26.47
N ARG A 235 -47.03 17.91 -27.07
CA ARG A 235 -46.94 17.74 -28.54
C ARG A 235 -47.76 18.86 -29.20
N PRO A 236 -47.28 19.52 -30.26
CA PRO A 236 -48.08 20.51 -30.97
C PRO A 236 -49.22 19.78 -31.68
N ASP A 237 -50.46 20.19 -31.40
CA ASP A 237 -51.63 19.72 -32.11
C ASP A 237 -51.55 20.13 -33.58
N ALA A 238 -51.73 19.17 -34.47
CA ALA A 238 -51.71 19.36 -35.91
C ALA A 238 -53.02 20.02 -36.37
N THR A 239 -53.27 21.29 -36.03
CA THR A 239 -54.28 22.16 -36.68
C THR A 239 -54.01 23.62 -36.32
N SER A 240 -53.15 24.30 -37.08
CA SER A 240 -53.34 25.70 -37.47
C SER A 240 -52.37 26.05 -38.61
N ALA A 241 -52.77 25.70 -39.82
CA ALA A 241 -52.24 26.36 -41.01
C ALA A 241 -52.92 27.73 -41.11
N SER A 242 -52.17 28.81 -40.93
CA SER A 242 -52.31 30.08 -41.68
C SER A 242 -51.53 31.20 -41.00
N GLU A 243 -50.36 31.55 -41.53
CA GLU A 243 -49.94 32.94 -41.72
C GLU A 243 -48.64 32.97 -42.54
N PRO A 244 -48.58 33.66 -43.69
CA PRO A 244 -47.35 33.82 -44.45
C PRO A 244 -46.57 35.03 -43.92
N VAL A 245 -45.36 34.82 -43.41
CA VAL A 245 -44.42 35.91 -43.14
C VAL A 245 -43.50 36.08 -44.35
N SER A 246 -43.50 37.30 -44.88
CA SER A 246 -42.82 37.81 -46.08
C SER A 246 -41.29 37.67 -46.05
N PRO A 247 -40.60 37.55 -47.21
CA PRO A 247 -39.15 37.41 -47.24
C PRO A 247 -38.44 38.76 -47.08
N ILE A 248 -37.45 38.82 -46.20
CA ILE A 248 -36.40 39.85 -46.22
C ILE A 248 -35.10 39.15 -46.66
N GLY A 249 -34.44 39.77 -47.63
CA GLY A 249 -33.33 39.25 -48.41
C GLY A 249 -31.96 39.19 -47.70
N PRO A 250 -30.90 38.92 -48.47
CA PRO A 250 -29.63 38.36 -47.98
C PRO A 250 -28.58 39.43 -47.72
N ASP A 251 -27.70 39.22 -46.73
CA ASP A 251 -26.38 39.87 -46.65
C ASP A 251 -25.45 38.94 -45.82
N ALA A 252 -24.45 38.34 -46.48
CA ALA A 252 -23.01 38.64 -46.33
C ALA A 252 -22.37 37.89 -45.14
N ASP A 253 -21.67 36.78 -45.38
CA ASP A 253 -20.22 36.68 -45.61
C ASP A 253 -19.40 37.33 -44.49
N ASP A 254 -18.82 36.47 -43.64
CA ASP A 254 -17.61 36.77 -42.88
C ASP A 254 -16.85 35.46 -42.69
N SER A 255 -16.30 34.99 -43.81
CA SER A 255 -15.04 34.28 -43.78
C SER A 255 -13.95 35.30 -43.45
N GLN A 256 -13.27 35.19 -42.29
CA GLN A 256 -11.91 35.67 -41.98
C GLN A 256 -11.69 35.70 -40.46
N LEU A 257 -11.21 34.60 -39.86
CA LEU A 257 -10.36 34.70 -38.67
C LEU A 257 -9.69 33.35 -38.40
N TYR A 258 -8.48 33.14 -38.91
CA TYR A 258 -7.42 32.34 -38.28
C TYR A 258 -6.15 32.48 -39.14
N ASP A 259 -5.40 33.54 -38.86
CA ASP A 259 -3.99 33.68 -39.27
C ASP A 259 -3.16 33.96 -38.00
N GLY A 260 -1.99 33.32 -37.93
CA GLY A 260 -0.83 33.79 -37.19
C GLY A 260 -0.69 33.44 -35.70
N ALA A 261 0.07 32.38 -35.40
CA ALA A 261 1.11 32.30 -34.35
C ALA A 261 1.62 30.85 -34.25
N GLY A 262 2.90 30.50 -34.31
CA GLY A 262 4.15 31.24 -34.43
C GLY A 262 5.27 30.19 -34.32
N ASP A 263 6.28 30.30 -35.18
CA ASP A 263 7.60 29.68 -35.03
C ASP A 263 8.43 30.48 -34.00
#